data_AF-A0A928HE10-F1
#
_entry.id   AF-A0A928HE10-F1
#
_cell.length_a   1.000
_cell.length_b   1.000
_cell.length_c   1.000
_cell.angle_alpha   90.00
_cell.angle_beta   90.00
_cell.angle_gamma   90.00
#
_symmetry.space_group_name_H-M   'P 1'
#
loop_
_entity.id
_entity.type
_entity.pdbx_description
1 polymer ?
#
loop_
_entity_poly.entity_id
_entity_poly.type
_entity_poly.pdbx_seq_one_letter_code
_entity_poly.pdbx_strand_id
1 'polypeptide(L)' 'LSDKEFADKLKAMIPMHRFGTAEECGNLITFLASDEAAYITGAEIPIAGGWQL' A
#
# COMPACT_ATOMS: atom_id res chain seq x y z
N LEU A 1 3.46 17.08 -18.49
CA LEU A 1 3.26 17.30 -17.05
C LEU A 1 4.64 17.26 -16.42
N SER A 2 4.97 18.22 -15.57
CA SER A 2 6.13 18.07 -14.70
C SER A 2 5.95 16.87 -13.76
N ASP A 3 7.05 16.30 -13.26
CA ASP A 3 7.02 15.15 -12.35
C ASP A 3 6.13 15.43 -11.13
N LYS A 4 6.14 16.67 -10.64
CA LYS A 4 5.31 17.11 -9.53
C LYS A 4 3.82 17.09 -9.86
N GLU A 5 3.42 17.67 -10.99
CA GLU A 5 2.01 17.69 -11.42
C GLU A 5 1.48 16.28 -11.68
N PHE A 6 2.33 15.38 -12.17
CA PHE A 6 1.97 13.98 -12.33
C PHE A 6 1.80 13.29 -10.98
N ALA A 7 2.75 13.45 -10.06
CA ALA A 7 2.66 12.88 -8.71
C ALA A 7 1.42 13.36 -7.95
N ASP A 8 1.06 14.65 -8.05
CA ASP A 8 -0.10 15.20 -7.36
C ASP A 8 -1.41 14.69 -7.94
N LYS A 9 -1.48 14.48 -9.27
CA LYS A 9 -2.63 13.80 -9.90
C LYS A 9 -2.80 12.37 -9.41
N LEU A 10 -1.70 11.61 -9.30
CA LEU A 10 -1.76 10.24 -8.78
C LEU A 10 -2.24 10.22 -7.32
N LYS A 11 -1.69 11.07 -6.45
CA LYS A 11 -2.15 11.17 -5.06
C LYS A 11 -3.63 11.51 -4.97
N ALA A 12 -4.14 12.40 -5.82
CA ALA A 12 -5.57 12.74 -5.83
C ALA A 12 -6.48 11.54 -6.14
N MET A 13 -6.00 10.57 -6.92
CA MET A 13 -6.73 9.33 -7.22
C MET A 13 -6.65 8.30 -6.09
N ILE A 14 -5.67 8.41 -5.18
CA ILE A 14 -5.59 7.58 -3.98
C ILE A 14 -6.61 8.12 -2.96
N PRO A 15 -7.54 7.32 -2.43
CA PRO A 15 -8.46 7.77 -1.38
C PRO A 15 -7.77 8.34 -0.14
N MET A 16 -6.60 7.80 0.24
CA MET A 16 -5.77 8.36 1.32
C MET A 16 -4.96 9.61 0.93
N HIS A 17 -5.03 10.07 -0.32
CA HIS A 17 -4.41 11.28 -0.84
C HIS A 17 -2.89 11.39 -0.67
N ARG A 18 -2.19 10.26 -0.57
CA ARG A 18 -0.74 10.20 -0.45
C ARG A 18 -0.19 8.89 -1.01
N PHE A 19 1.10 8.89 -1.32
CA PHE A 19 1.80 7.62 -1.52
C PHE A 19 2.02 6.91 -0.18
N GLY A 20 2.02 5.58 -0.24
CA GLY A 20 2.48 4.75 0.85
C GLY A 20 3.98 4.92 1.08
N THR A 21 4.44 4.59 2.28
CA THR A 21 5.87 4.53 2.60
C THR A 21 6.39 3.10 2.50
N ALA A 22 7.71 2.96 2.36
CA ALA A 22 8.34 1.64 2.40
C ALA A 22 8.11 0.92 3.76
N GLU A 23 8.03 1.70 4.85
CA GLU A 23 7.75 1.19 6.19
C GLU A 23 6.34 0.59 6.31
N GLU A 24 5.33 1.21 5.69
CA GLU A 24 3.97 0.66 5.68
C GLU A 24 3.89 -0.68 4.96
N CYS A 25 4.63 -0.85 3.85
CA CYS A 25 4.79 -2.14 3.20
C CYS A 25 5.52 -3.15 4.11
N GLY A 26 6.62 -2.72 4.74
CA GLY A 26 7.41 -3.53 5.66
C GLY A 26 6.60 -4.03 6.87
N ASN A 27 5.68 -3.22 7.37
CA ASN A 27 4.81 -3.59 8.50
C ASN A 27 3.88 -4.74 8.14
N LEU A 28 3.22 -4.71 6.97
CA LEU A 28 2.39 -5.85 6.56
C LEU A 28 3.23 -7.10 6.33
N ILE A 29 4.40 -6.96 5.69
CA ILE A 29 5.31 -8.09 5.46
C ILE A 29 5.75 -8.70 6.80
N THR A 30 6.07 -7.88 7.78
CA THR A 30 6.48 -8.33 9.12
C THR A 30 5.36 -9.10 9.81
N PHE A 31 4.12 -8.62 9.71
CA PHE A 31 2.95 -9.34 10.22
C PHE A 31 2.72 -10.66 9.48
N LEU A 32 2.79 -10.69 8.15
CA LEU A 32 2.60 -11.91 7.38
C LEU A 32 3.70 -12.95 7.61
N ALA A 33 4.89 -12.51 8.02
CA ALA A 33 6.00 -13.38 8.37
C ALA A 33 5.97 -13.87 9.82
N SER A 34 5.06 -13.37 10.66
CA SER A 34 4.97 -13.72 12.07
C SER A 34 4.02 -14.89 12.35
N ASP A 35 4.10 -15.46 13.55
CA ASP A 35 3.27 -16.60 13.94
C ASP A 35 1.77 -16.25 14.00
N GLU A 36 1.44 -14.97 14.19
CA GLU A 36 0.06 -14.46 14.17
C GLU A 36 -0.63 -14.67 12.81
N ALA A 37 0.14 -14.78 11.73
CA ALA A 37 -0.37 -15.02 10.38
C ALA A 37 -0.26 -16.49 9.94
N ALA A 38 0.02 -17.44 10.84
CA ALA A 38 0.38 -18.83 10.51
C ALA A 38 -0.65 -19.61 9.63
N TYR A 39 -1.90 -19.16 9.57
CA TYR A 39 -2.94 -19.79 8.74
C TYR A 39 -3.36 -18.96 7.51
N ILE A 40 -2.67 -17.84 7.25
CA ILE A 40 -2.89 -17.00 6.07
C ILE A 40 -1.98 -17.51 4.95
N THR A 41 -2.58 -18.06 3.90
CA THR A 41 -1.87 -18.51 2.70
C THR A 41 -2.75 -18.35 1.47
N GLY A 42 -2.13 -18.17 0.29
CA GLY A 42 -2.82 -18.01 -1.00
C GLY A 42 -3.62 -16.71 -1.15
N ALA A 43 -3.45 -15.74 -0.25
CA ALA A 43 -4.15 -14.46 -0.30
C ALA A 43 -3.30 -13.37 -0.95
N GLU A 44 -3.95 -12.49 -1.71
CA GLU A 44 -3.38 -11.22 -2.20
C GLU A 44 -3.94 -10.09 -1.34
N ILE A 45 -3.06 -9.30 -0.70
CA ILE A 45 -3.46 -8.21 0.20
C ILE A 45 -2.93 -6.88 -0.35
N PRO A 46 -3.79 -6.03 -0.94
CA PRO A 46 -3.39 -4.72 -1.45
C PRO A 46 -2.90 -3.75 -0.37
N ILE A 47 -1.70 -3.19 -0.54
CA ILE A 47 -1.18 -2.06 0.26
C ILE A 47 -1.22 -0.80 -0.60
N ALA A 48 -2.42 -0.31 -0.91
CA ALA A 48 -2.61 0.67 -1.98
C ALA A 48 -3.29 1.99 -1.54
N GLY A 49 -3.47 2.21 -0.23
CA GLY A 49 -4.15 3.42 0.28
C GLY A 49 -5.57 3.62 -0.27
N GLY A 50 -6.23 2.52 -0.67
CA GLY A 50 -7.55 2.51 -1.30
C GLY A 50 -7.56 2.65 -2.82
N TRP A 51 -6.41 2.71 -3.51
CA TRP A 51 -6.39 2.84 -4.99
C TRP A 51 -7.13 1.70 -5.71
N GLN A 52 -7.13 0.50 -5.14
CA GLN A 52 -7.58 -0.73 -5.82
C GLN A 52 -9.08 -1.06 -5.66
N LEU A 53 -9.94 -0.06 -5.42
CA LEU A 53 -11.41 -0.21 -5.43
C LEU A 53 -12.06 0.87 -6.31
#